data_AF-A0A7L4I366-F1
#
_entry.id   AF-A0A7L4I366-F1
#
_cell.length_a   1.000
_cell.length_b   1.000
_cell.length_c   1.000
_cell.angle_alpha   90.00
_cell.angle_beta   90.00
_cell.angle_gamma   90.00
#
_symmetry.space_group_name_H-M   'P 1'
#
loop_
_entity.id
_entity.type
_entity.pdbx_description
1 polymer ?
#
loop_
_entity_poly.entity_id
_entity_poly.type
_entity_poly.pdbx_seq_one_letter_code
_entity_poly.pdbx_strand_id
1 'polypeptide(L)'
;MTDWETAPAVTETPDIKLFGKWSTDDAPAAVHAPRKDYIAVKEKYAKSLPHSAGRYAAKRFRKAQCPIVERLTNSMMMHGRNNGKKLMTVRIVKHAFEIIHL
;
A
#
# COMPACT_ATOMS: atom_id res chain seq x y z
N MET A 1 -0.66 46.21 0.77
CA MET A 1 0.35 45.17 1.05
C MET A 1 -0.11 44.47 2.33
N THR A 2 -0.88 43.40 2.21
CA THR A 2 -1.23 42.54 3.34
C THR A 2 -1.19 41.11 2.82
N ASP A 3 -0.09 40.45 3.14
CA ASP A 3 0.19 39.04 2.90
C ASP A 3 -0.95 38.16 3.43
N TRP A 4 -1.58 37.43 2.52
CA TRP A 4 -2.43 36.29 2.84
C TRP A 4 -1.55 35.04 2.73
N GLU A 5 -0.59 34.87 3.62
CA GLU A 5 0.18 33.62 3.65
C GLU A 5 -0.64 32.57 4.42
N THR A 6 -1.59 31.96 3.72
CA THR A 6 -2.31 30.78 4.22
C THR A 6 -1.29 29.64 4.29
N ALA A 7 -0.74 29.41 5.49
CA ALA A 7 0.05 28.23 5.78
C ALA A 7 -0.74 26.97 5.38
N PRO A 8 -0.16 26.01 4.63
CA PRO A 8 -0.84 24.77 4.34
C PRO A 8 -1.04 24.04 5.67
N ALA A 9 -2.30 23.82 6.04
CA ALA A 9 -2.65 22.98 7.17
C ALA A 9 -1.95 21.62 7.02
N VAL A 10 -0.94 21.38 7.85
CA VAL A 10 -0.31 20.08 7.99
C VAL A 10 -1.35 19.22 8.68
N THR A 11 -2.19 18.56 7.87
CA THR A 11 -3.02 17.47 8.38
C THR A 11 -2.04 16.40 8.81
N GLU A 12 -1.84 16.22 10.12
CA GLU A 12 -1.18 15.04 10.65
C GLU A 12 -1.89 13.82 10.06
N THR A 13 -1.26 13.20 9.08
CA THR A 13 -1.79 11.97 8.50
C THR A 13 -1.78 10.94 9.63
N PRO A 14 -2.92 10.34 9.98
CA PRO A 14 -2.92 9.33 11.03
C PRO A 14 -1.89 8.27 10.69
N ASP A 15 -1.13 7.81 11.69
CA ASP A 15 -0.17 6.73 11.53
C ASP A 15 -0.92 5.45 11.14
N ILE A 16 -0.99 5.18 9.83
CA ILE A 16 -1.75 4.08 9.25
C ILE A 16 -0.90 2.82 9.31
N LYS A 17 -1.12 2.03 10.35
CA LYS A 17 -0.51 0.71 10.49
C LYS A 17 -1.22 -0.33 9.61
N LEU A 18 -0.45 -1.05 8.80
CA LEU A 18 -0.95 -2.16 8.00
C LEU A 18 -1.38 -3.30 8.93
N PHE A 19 -2.59 -3.82 8.69
CA PHE A 19 -3.26 -4.81 9.54
C PHE A 19 -3.41 -4.37 11.01
N GLY A 20 -3.26 -3.07 11.30
CA GLY A 20 -3.26 -2.53 12.67
C GLY A 20 -2.03 -2.90 13.51
N LYS A 21 -1.02 -3.54 12.92
CA LYS A 21 0.16 -4.05 13.64
C LYS A 21 1.48 -3.54 13.08
N TRP A 22 1.61 -3.47 11.75
CA TRP A 22 2.87 -3.19 11.08
C TRP A 22 2.96 -1.73 10.65
N SER A 23 3.98 -0.99 11.07
CA SER A 23 4.31 0.31 10.48
C SER A 23 4.93 0.12 9.09
N THR A 24 4.67 1.07 8.18
CA THR A 24 5.24 1.12 6.83
C THR A 24 6.48 2.02 6.72
N ASP A 25 6.87 2.69 7.80
CA ASP A 25 7.85 3.77 7.77
C ASP A 25 9.30 3.25 7.72
N ASP A 26 9.55 2.12 8.39
CA ASP A 26 10.89 1.51 8.49
C ASP A 26 11.25 0.60 7.32
N ALA A 27 10.47 0.58 6.23
CA ALA A 27 10.71 -0.33 5.13
C ALA A 27 11.98 0.07 4.34
N PRO A 28 13.05 -0.77 4.29
CA PRO A 28 14.30 -0.48 3.58
C PRO A 28 14.15 -0.53 2.05
N ALA A 29 12.93 -0.53 1.51
CA ALA A 29 12.65 -0.52 0.08
C ALA A 29 13.22 0.73 -0.66
N ALA A 30 13.75 1.70 0.10
CA ALA A 30 14.56 2.80 -0.38
C ALA A 30 16.04 2.45 -0.69
N VAL A 31 16.49 1.20 -0.56
CA VAL A 31 17.92 0.87 -0.71
C VAL A 31 18.41 0.83 -2.17
N HIS A 32 17.54 0.67 -3.18
CA HIS A 32 17.94 0.72 -4.59
C HIS A 32 17.23 1.83 -5.38
N ALA A 33 18.03 2.80 -5.84
CA ALA A 33 17.59 4.01 -6.55
C ALA A 33 16.55 3.82 -7.68
N PRO A 34 16.66 2.83 -8.61
CA PRO A 34 15.72 2.73 -9.73
C PRO A 34 14.31 2.25 -9.33
N ARG A 35 14.12 1.72 -8.11
CA ARG A 35 12.86 1.08 -7.69
C ARG A 35 11.99 1.94 -6.79
N LYS A 36 12.55 3.03 -6.25
CA LYS A 36 11.89 3.93 -5.29
C LYS A 36 10.56 4.49 -5.80
N ASP A 37 10.46 4.73 -7.12
CA ASP A 37 9.27 5.33 -7.72
C ASP A 37 8.19 4.29 -8.08
N TYR A 38 8.53 3.00 -8.10
CA TYR A 38 7.64 1.90 -8.49
C TYR A 38 7.15 1.06 -7.30
N ILE A 39 7.68 1.32 -6.10
CA ILE A 39 7.26 0.68 -4.86
C ILE A 39 6.51 1.71 -4.00
N ALA A 40 5.18 1.62 -4.00
CA ALA A 40 4.31 2.40 -3.15
C ALA A 40 4.24 1.81 -1.72
N VAL A 41 5.27 2.08 -0.91
CA VAL A 41 5.32 1.75 0.53
C VAL A 41 5.35 3.00 1.42
N LYS A 42 5.52 4.19 0.83
CA LYS A 42 5.54 5.47 1.54
C LYS A 42 4.18 5.78 2.20
N GLU A 43 4.21 6.60 3.25
CA GLU A 43 3.06 7.11 4.03
C GLU A 43 1.83 7.48 3.16
N LYS A 44 2.05 8.15 2.02
CA LYS A 44 0.98 8.57 1.08
C LYS A 44 0.14 7.40 0.53
N TYR A 45 0.68 6.18 0.53
CA TYR A 45 0.03 4.97 0.02
C TYR A 45 -0.23 3.95 1.13
N ALA A 46 0.03 4.29 2.39
CA ALA A 46 -0.27 3.45 3.52
C ALA A 46 -1.79 3.24 3.62
N LYS A 47 -2.19 1.97 3.74
CA LYS A 47 -3.59 1.57 3.94
C LYS A 47 -3.64 0.56 5.07
N SER A 48 -4.62 0.69 5.96
CA SER A 48 -4.81 -0.26 7.07
C SER A 48 -5.10 -1.68 6.57
N LEU A 49 -5.76 -1.80 5.42
CA LEU A 49 -6.05 -3.07 4.75
C LEU A 49 -5.60 -3.03 3.29
N PRO A 50 -5.02 -4.12 2.74
CA PRO A 50 -4.63 -4.22 1.34
C PRO A 50 -5.84 -4.48 0.40
N HIS A 51 -7.00 -3.90 0.72
CA HIS A 51 -8.23 -4.02 -0.03
C HIS A 51 -8.77 -2.64 -0.39
N SER A 52 -8.56 -2.21 -1.62
CA SER A 52 -9.07 -0.94 -2.13
C SER A 52 -9.84 -1.13 -3.42
N ALA A 53 -10.84 -0.27 -3.64
CA ALA A 53 -11.56 -0.17 -4.91
C ALA A 53 -10.83 0.71 -5.94
N GLY A 54 -9.50 0.83 -5.82
CA GLY A 54 -8.67 1.72 -6.63
C GLY A 54 -8.61 1.29 -8.11
N ARG A 55 -8.93 2.21 -9.01
CA ARG A 55 -8.89 1.98 -10.47
C ARG A 55 -7.48 2.19 -11.05
N TYR A 56 -6.56 1.30 -10.70
CA TYR A 56 -5.16 1.38 -11.12
C TYR A 56 -4.89 0.92 -12.57
N ALA A 57 -5.88 0.33 -13.23
CA ALA A 57 -5.78 -0.14 -14.63
C ALA A 57 -6.12 0.94 -15.67
N ALA A 58 -6.76 2.04 -15.27
CA ALA A 58 -7.32 3.01 -16.21
C ALA A 58 -6.29 3.82 -17.01
N LYS A 59 -5.07 4.01 -16.49
CA LYS A 59 -3.97 4.69 -17.19
C LYS A 59 -2.67 3.92 -17.00
N ARG A 60 -1.77 4.01 -17.99
CA ARG A 60 -0.41 3.46 -17.91
C ARG A 60 0.31 4.07 -16.70
N PHE A 61 1.12 3.26 -16.01
CA PHE A 61 1.86 3.60 -14.78
C PHE A 61 1.04 3.81 -13.49
N ARG A 62 -0.30 3.86 -13.51
CA ARG A 62 -1.09 3.92 -12.26
C ARG A 62 -0.90 2.70 -11.35
N LYS A 63 -0.48 1.55 -11.90
CA LYS A 63 -0.11 0.37 -11.11
C LYS A 63 1.09 0.62 -10.17
N ALA A 64 1.95 1.60 -10.46
CA ALA A 64 3.06 1.99 -9.58
C ALA A 64 2.57 2.63 -8.27
N GLN A 65 1.42 3.31 -8.31
CA GLN A 65 0.79 3.97 -7.16
C GLN A 65 -0.06 3.02 -6.31
N CYS A 66 -0.26 1.77 -6.75
CA CYS A 66 -0.98 0.77 -5.98
C CYS A 66 -0.08 0.24 -4.86
N PRO A 67 -0.55 0.20 -3.60
CA PRO A 67 0.23 -0.32 -2.48
C PRO A 67 0.77 -1.72 -2.77
N ILE A 68 2.02 -1.98 -2.38
CA ILE A 68 2.69 -3.24 -2.77
C ILE A 68 1.97 -4.48 -2.25
N VAL A 69 1.43 -4.41 -1.03
CA VAL A 69 0.68 -5.52 -0.40
C VAL A 69 -0.63 -5.78 -1.13
N GLU A 70 -1.30 -4.73 -1.63
CA GLU A 70 -2.48 -4.88 -2.47
C GLU A 70 -2.14 -5.53 -3.82
N ARG A 71 -1.00 -5.18 -4.42
CA ARG A 71 -0.50 -5.86 -5.64
C ARG A 71 -0.21 -7.34 -5.39
N LEU A 72 0.38 -7.69 -4.26
CA LEU A 72 0.60 -9.09 -3.85
C LEU A 72 -0.72 -9.86 -3.78
N THR A 73 -1.72 -9.31 -3.07
CA THR A 73 -3.05 -9.97 -2.98
C THR A 73 -3.73 -10.14 -4.34
N ASN A 74 -3.59 -9.16 -5.24
CA ASN A 74 -4.15 -9.27 -6.59
C ASN A 74 -3.46 -10.38 -7.41
N SER A 75 -2.16 -10.58 -7.23
CA SER A 75 -1.41 -11.62 -7.92
C SER A 75 -1.67 -13.04 -7.38
N MET A 76 -2.04 -13.18 -6.11
CA MET A 76 -2.32 -14.49 -5.51
C MET A 76 -3.66 -15.10 -5.93
N MET A 77 -4.60 -14.30 -6.43
CA MET A 77 -5.93 -14.76 -6.89
C MET A 77 -5.94 -15.38 -8.29
N MET A 78 -4.78 -15.78 -8.83
CA MET A 78 -4.69 -16.40 -10.15
C MET A 78 -5.22 -17.84 -10.17
N HIS A 79 -5.30 -18.44 -11.35
CA HIS A 79 -5.72 -19.83 -11.58
C HIS A 79 -7.21 -20.11 -11.33
N GLY A 80 -8.10 -19.37 -12.01
CA GLY A 80 -9.50 -19.76 -12.25
C GLY A 80 -10.35 -19.89 -10.98
N ARG A 81 -10.21 -20.99 -10.24
CA ARG A 81 -10.87 -21.28 -8.96
C ARG A 81 -10.66 -20.21 -7.90
N ASN A 82 -9.55 -19.46 -7.96
CA ASN A 82 -9.23 -18.41 -6.98
C ASN A 82 -9.57 -16.99 -7.44
N ASN A 83 -10.06 -16.83 -8.68
CA ASN A 83 -10.40 -15.54 -9.25
C ASN A 83 -11.45 -14.82 -8.37
N GLY A 84 -11.19 -13.56 -8.04
CA GLY A 84 -12.11 -12.72 -7.25
C GLY A 84 -12.13 -12.99 -5.74
N LYS A 85 -11.42 -14.01 -5.23
CA LYS A 85 -11.39 -14.35 -3.79
C LYS A 85 -10.43 -13.46 -2.99
N LYS A 86 -10.66 -12.14 -3.02
CA LYS A 86 -9.75 -11.15 -2.42
C LYS A 86 -9.74 -11.23 -0.89
N LEU A 87 -10.91 -11.40 -0.26
CA LEU A 87 -11.01 -11.53 1.19
C LEU A 87 -10.26 -12.75 1.73
N MET A 88 -10.30 -13.89 1.02
CA MET A 88 -9.54 -15.09 1.39
C MET A 88 -8.03 -14.84 1.29
N THR A 89 -7.61 -14.18 0.21
CA THR A 89 -6.19 -13.89 -0.03
C THR A 89 -5.62 -12.91 0.99
N VAL A 90 -6.39 -11.88 1.37
CA VAL A 90 -5.97 -10.92 2.42
C VAL A 90 -5.71 -11.62 3.75
N ARG A 91 -6.50 -12.65 4.10
CA ARG A 91 -6.27 -13.46 5.31
C ARG A 91 -4.98 -14.28 5.21
N ILE A 92 -4.71 -14.91 4.06
CA ILE A 92 -3.47 -15.67 3.84
C ILE A 92 -2.25 -14.74 4.01
N VAL A 93 -2.30 -13.54 3.42
CA VAL A 93 -1.22 -12.56 3.54
C VAL A 93 -1.03 -12.09 4.99
N LYS A 94 -2.14 -11.88 5.74
CA LYS A 94 -2.06 -11.53 7.17
C LYS A 94 -1.30 -12.59 7.97
N HIS A 95 -1.64 -13.87 7.77
CA HIS A 95 -0.95 -14.98 8.45
C HIS A 95 0.50 -15.13 7.99
N ALA A 96 0.79 -14.94 6.70
CA ALA A 96 2.16 -14.99 6.19
C ALA A 96 3.05 -13.91 6.83
N PHE A 97 2.51 -12.70 7.05
CA PHE A 97 3.25 -11.63 7.73
C PHE A 97 3.54 -11.99 9.20
N GLU A 98 2.60 -12.65 9.89
CA GLU A 98 2.84 -13.16 11.25
C GLU A 98 3.92 -14.25 11.28
N ILE A 99 4.01 -15.10 10.24
CA ILE A 99 5.06 -16.12 10.11
C ILE A 99 6.43 -15.51 9.83
N ILE A 100 6.52 -14.48 8.98
CA ILE A 100 7.80 -13.86 8.61
C ILE A 100 8.45 -13.11 9.79
N HIS A 101 7.64 -12.67 10.76
CA HIS A 101 8.12 -11.93 11.92
C HIS A 101 8.47 -12.82 13.13
N LEU A 102 8.14 -14.11 13.09
CA LEU A 102 8.61 -15.10 14.07
C LEU A 102 10.10 -15.40 13.84
#